data_AF-A0A0D6M4I4-F1
#
_entry.id   AF-A0A0D6M4I4-F1
#
_cell.length_a   1.000
_cell.length_b   1.000
_cell.length_c   1.000
_cell.angle_alpha   90.00
_cell.angle_beta   90.00
_cell.angle_gamma   90.00
#
_symmetry.space_group_name_H-M   'P 1'
#
loop_
_entity.id
_entity.type
_entity.pdbx_description
1 polymer ?
#
loop_
_entity_poly.entity_id
_entity_poly.type
_entity_poly.pdbx_seq_one_letter_code
_entity_poly.pdbx_strand_id
1 'polypeptide(L)'
;MPHFKEEIRFLICPEMIVSSLLCERMGPREAIHIIGAQRYSSYAGYGRTLACLPYDGYGSEPRDQFRRVISNVVAMDARNFRQAGTLAQYTPQNINRELNKMLAAAKARRSMIYYTFNDEKFEAAMNKHYGMLIQNNATIGKDFYLFLKSDYIYPVMFERN
;
A
#
# COMPACT_ATOMS: atom_id res chain seq x y z
N MET A 1 0.23 21.61 4.78
CA MET A 1 0.59 20.27 4.27
C MET A 1 -0.57 19.33 4.58
N PRO A 2 -1.16 18.61 3.63
CA PRO A 2 -2.10 17.55 3.99
C PRO A 2 -1.27 16.38 4.54
N HIS A 3 -1.43 16.02 5.81
CA HIS A 3 -0.77 14.85 6.39
C HIS A 3 -1.26 13.59 5.67
N PHE A 4 -0.34 12.82 5.10
CA PHE A 4 -0.62 11.60 4.35
C PHE A 4 -0.63 10.38 5.29
N LYS A 5 -1.04 9.21 4.79
CA LYS A 5 -1.28 7.97 5.56
C LYS A 5 -0.06 7.57 6.41
N GLU A 6 1.13 7.83 5.89
CA GLU A 6 2.41 7.53 6.54
C GLU A 6 2.60 8.39 7.79
N GLU A 7 2.49 9.71 7.67
CA GLU A 7 2.73 10.65 8.76
C GLU A 7 1.76 10.43 9.91
N ILE A 8 0.48 10.16 9.62
CA ILE A 8 -0.50 9.83 10.67
C ILE A 8 -0.07 8.56 11.41
N ARG A 9 0.44 7.54 10.71
CA ARG A 9 0.90 6.30 11.33
C ARG A 9 2.11 6.53 12.23
N PHE A 10 3.07 7.34 11.80
CA PHE A 10 4.25 7.70 12.59
C PHE A 10 3.89 8.57 13.81
N LEU A 11 2.86 9.41 13.70
CA LEU A 11 2.38 10.22 14.82
C LEU A 11 1.70 9.37 15.90
N ILE A 12 0.84 8.42 15.54
CA ILE A 12 0.17 7.56 16.53
C ILE A 12 1.09 6.47 17.10
N CYS A 13 2.16 6.11 16.38
CA CYS A 13 3.16 5.12 16.76
C CYS A 13 4.58 5.73 16.64
N PRO A 14 4.97 6.67 17.52
CA PRO A 14 6.22 7.43 17.42
C PRO A 14 7.50 6.59 17.43
N GLU A 15 7.47 5.36 17.97
CA GLU A 15 8.59 4.42 17.87
C GLU A 15 9.01 4.14 16.42
N MET A 16 8.09 4.27 15.46
CA MET A 16 8.39 4.10 14.04
C MET A 16 9.32 5.20 13.50
N ILE A 17 9.37 6.39 14.11
CA ILE A 17 10.24 7.49 13.67
C ILE A 17 11.72 7.09 13.71
N VAL A 18 12.09 6.17 14.60
CA VAL A 18 13.46 5.63 14.70
C VAL A 18 13.91 4.99 13.39
N SER A 19 13.01 4.42 12.58
CA SER A 19 13.39 3.86 11.27
C SER A 19 13.95 4.93 10.34
N SER A 20 13.49 6.17 10.43
CA SER A 20 13.99 7.28 9.60
C SER A 20 15.40 7.72 9.98
N LEU A 21 15.87 7.37 11.19
CA LEU A 21 17.24 7.63 11.65
C LEU A 21 18.19 6.48 11.28
N LEU A 22 17.70 5.25 11.31
CA LEU A 22 18.52 4.05 11.15
C LEU A 22 18.56 3.52 9.71
N CYS A 23 17.49 3.71 8.94
CA CYS A 23 17.37 3.17 7.60
C CYS A 23 17.76 4.21 6.55
N GLU A 24 18.61 3.82 5.61
CA GLU A 24 18.89 4.62 4.42
C GLU A 24 17.66 4.68 3.49
N ARG A 25 17.76 5.53 2.47
CA ARG A 25 16.74 5.65 1.44
C ARG A 25 16.56 4.32 0.71
N MET A 26 15.33 3.82 0.73
CA MET A 26 14.93 2.57 0.11
C MET A 26 15.17 2.53 -1.41
N GLY A 27 15.87 1.50 -1.86
CA GLY A 27 16.04 1.17 -3.27
C GLY A 27 14.81 0.51 -3.91
N PRO A 28 14.80 0.26 -5.23
CA PRO A 28 13.62 -0.26 -5.94
C PRO A 28 13.15 -1.66 -5.50
N ARG A 29 14.01 -2.45 -4.86
CA ARG A 29 13.75 -3.83 -4.42
C ARG A 29 13.82 -4.01 -2.90
N GLU A 30 13.79 -2.91 -2.18
CA GLU A 30 13.89 -2.90 -0.72
C GLU A 30 12.55 -2.51 -0.10
N ALA A 31 12.35 -2.90 1.15
CA ALA A 31 11.23 -2.52 2.00
C ALA A 31 11.72 -2.48 3.45
N ILE A 32 11.12 -1.66 4.30
CA ILE A 32 11.48 -1.58 5.71
C ILE A 32 10.38 -2.27 6.51
N HIS A 33 10.74 -3.30 7.28
CA HIS A 33 9.81 -4.03 8.13
C HIS A 33 9.99 -3.61 9.59
N ILE A 34 8.95 -2.98 10.15
CA ILE A 34 8.90 -2.51 11.53
C ILE A 34 7.97 -3.44 12.32
N ILE A 35 8.52 -4.07 13.37
CA ILE A 35 7.80 -5.02 14.24
C ILE A 35 7.76 -4.47 15.65
N GLY A 36 6.59 -4.52 16.28
CA GLY A 36 6.48 -4.22 17.70
C GLY A 36 6.09 -2.80 18.06
N ALA A 37 5.90 -1.92 17.07
CA ALA A 37 5.61 -0.51 17.33
C ALA A 37 4.29 -0.35 18.11
N GLN A 38 4.39 0.28 19.28
CA GLN A 38 3.28 0.57 20.18
C GLN A 38 2.48 1.78 19.68
N ARG A 39 1.15 1.74 19.83
CA ARG A 39 0.28 2.89 19.59
C ARG A 39 0.10 3.68 20.88
N TYR A 40 0.22 5.00 20.78
CA TYR A 40 0.15 5.94 21.90
C TYR A 40 -1.05 6.90 21.80
N SER A 41 -1.59 7.10 20.60
CA SER A 41 -2.68 8.06 20.39
C SER A 41 -3.72 7.54 19.41
N SER A 42 -4.95 8.05 19.54
CA SER A 42 -6.00 7.91 18.55
C SER A 42 -6.04 9.13 17.66
N TYR A 43 -6.78 9.04 16.57
CA TYR A 43 -6.98 10.19 15.70
C TYR A 43 -8.38 10.17 15.09
N ALA A 44 -8.84 11.35 14.69
CA ALA A 44 -9.99 11.53 13.83
C ALA A 44 -9.64 12.49 12.69
N GLY A 45 -10.37 12.39 11.58
CA GLY A 45 -10.14 13.21 10.38
C GLY A 45 -8.86 12.86 9.62
N TYR A 46 -8.55 13.68 8.62
CA TYR A 46 -7.40 13.49 7.72
C TYR A 46 -6.98 14.83 7.11
N GLY A 47 -5.71 14.98 6.73
CA GLY A 47 -5.22 16.22 6.15
C GLY A 47 -5.43 17.43 7.09
N ARG A 48 -6.26 18.39 6.68
CA ARG A 48 -6.53 19.62 7.48
C ARG A 48 -7.49 19.40 8.65
N THR A 49 -8.23 18.30 8.67
CA THR A 49 -9.18 17.97 9.75
C THR A 49 -8.62 16.98 10.76
N LEU A 50 -7.32 16.65 10.65
CA LEU A 50 -6.66 15.71 11.53
C LEU A 50 -6.65 16.24 12.97
N ALA A 51 -7.20 15.46 13.88
CA ALA A 51 -7.19 15.73 15.32
C ALA A 51 -6.60 14.53 16.07
N CYS A 52 -5.68 14.80 16.98
CA CYS A 52 -5.17 13.81 17.93
C CYS A 52 -6.21 13.59 19.03
N LEU A 53 -6.48 12.33 19.35
CA LEU A 53 -7.42 11.91 20.38
C LEU A 53 -6.72 11.04 21.43
N PRO A 54 -7.21 11.02 22.68
CA PRO A 54 -6.76 10.07 23.69
C PRO A 54 -6.90 8.62 23.20
N TYR A 55 -6.00 7.75 23.66
CA TYR A 55 -6.05 6.33 23.36
C TYR A 55 -6.08 5.51 24.65
N ASP A 56 -7.24 4.94 24.95
CA ASP A 56 -7.45 4.16 26.17
C ASP A 56 -6.94 2.71 26.05
N GLY A 57 -6.58 2.29 24.83
CA GLY A 57 -6.12 0.92 24.55
C GLY A 57 -4.63 0.69 24.83
N TYR A 58 -3.89 1.69 25.30
CA TYR A 58 -2.45 1.58 25.52
C TYR A 58 -2.10 0.44 26.49
N GLY A 59 -1.24 -0.48 26.05
CA GLY A 59 -0.75 -1.59 26.87
C GLY A 59 -1.69 -2.79 26.90
N SER A 60 -2.91 -2.66 26.39
CA SER A 60 -3.85 -3.79 26.24
C SER A 60 -3.56 -4.65 25.01
N GLU A 61 -2.70 -4.18 24.10
CA GLU A 61 -2.42 -4.90 22.87
C GLU A 61 -1.71 -6.23 23.12
N PRO A 62 -2.07 -7.30 22.37
CA PRO A 62 -1.40 -8.59 22.48
C PRO A 62 0.11 -8.47 22.28
N ARG A 63 0.88 -9.22 23.05
CA ARG A 63 2.35 -9.26 22.98
C ARG A 63 2.87 -10.64 22.60
N ASP A 64 3.96 -10.67 21.86
CA ASP A 64 4.66 -11.90 21.52
C ASP A 64 5.54 -12.41 22.68
N GLN A 65 6.22 -13.54 22.48
CA GLN A 65 7.16 -14.12 23.45
C GLN A 65 8.34 -13.19 23.82
N PHE A 66 8.61 -12.16 23.01
CA PHE A 66 9.65 -11.16 23.26
C PHE A 66 9.10 -9.89 23.92
N ARG A 67 7.82 -9.91 24.35
CA ARG A 67 7.09 -8.78 24.95
C ARG A 67 6.88 -7.59 24.00
N ARG A 68 7.02 -7.79 22.69
CA ARG A 68 6.71 -6.77 21.67
C ARG A 68 5.23 -6.81 21.33
N VAL A 69 4.65 -5.66 21.01
CA VAL A 69 3.27 -5.62 20.50
C VAL A 69 3.18 -6.46 19.22
N ILE A 70 2.13 -7.26 19.05
CA ILE A 70 1.89 -8.01 17.81
C ILE A 70 1.40 -7.03 16.73
N SER A 71 2.32 -6.23 16.22
CA SER A 71 2.13 -5.19 15.20
C SER A 71 3.24 -5.35 14.17
N ASN A 72 2.85 -5.57 12.91
CA ASN A 72 3.76 -5.74 11.78
C ASN A 72 3.41 -4.69 10.73
N VAL A 73 4.32 -3.75 10.50
CA VAL A 73 4.16 -2.68 9.52
C VAL A 73 5.30 -2.76 8.53
N VAL A 74 4.97 -2.75 7.24
CA VAL A 74 5.97 -2.69 6.18
C VAL A 74 5.85 -1.34 5.49
N ALA A 75 6.92 -0.56 5.50
CA ALA A 75 7.04 0.63 4.68
C ALA A 75 7.53 0.23 3.29
N MET A 76 6.86 0.75 2.27
CA MET A 76 7.19 0.60 0.86
C MET A 76 6.76 1.87 0.13
N ASP A 77 7.50 2.26 -0.90
CA ASP A 77 7.29 3.52 -1.62
C ASP A 77 6.78 3.29 -3.04
N ALA A 78 5.78 4.05 -3.48
CA ALA A 78 5.26 4.05 -4.84
C ALA A 78 5.95 5.12 -5.71
N ARG A 79 6.06 4.89 -7.03
CA ARG A 79 6.52 5.94 -7.96
C ARG A 79 5.51 7.08 -8.02
N ASN A 80 6.03 8.31 -8.04
CA ASN A 80 5.21 9.50 -8.21
C ASN A 80 5.05 9.82 -9.70
N PHE A 81 3.83 9.69 -10.23
CA PHE A 81 3.50 9.97 -11.63
C PHE A 81 2.87 11.35 -11.88
N ARG A 82 2.80 12.23 -10.86
CA ARG A 82 2.14 13.54 -11.00
C ARG A 82 2.74 14.42 -12.10
N GLN A 83 4.06 14.35 -12.30
CA GLN A 83 4.78 15.15 -13.30
C GLN A 83 4.94 14.43 -14.65
N ALA A 84 4.96 13.09 -14.65
CA ALA A 84 5.17 12.26 -15.84
C ALA A 84 3.87 11.95 -16.61
N GLY A 85 2.70 12.31 -16.05
CA GLY A 85 1.39 12.02 -16.60
C GLY A 85 0.90 10.60 -16.26
N THR A 86 -0.43 10.43 -16.20
CA THR A 86 -1.09 9.18 -15.82
C THR A 86 -0.72 8.00 -16.72
N LEU A 87 -0.36 8.26 -17.98
CA LEU A 87 0.01 7.21 -18.93
C LEU A 87 1.36 6.55 -18.61
N ALA A 88 2.29 7.28 -17.99
CA ALA A 88 3.62 6.76 -17.67
C ALA A 88 3.56 5.55 -16.71
N GLN A 89 2.57 5.49 -15.83
CA GLN A 89 2.42 4.38 -14.88
C GLN A 89 2.16 3.03 -15.57
N TYR A 90 1.61 3.04 -16.78
CA TYR A 90 1.28 1.84 -17.55
C TYR A 90 2.40 1.35 -18.45
N THR A 91 3.57 1.99 -18.42
CA THR A 91 4.74 1.45 -19.12
C THR A 91 5.19 0.14 -18.45
N PRO A 92 5.63 -0.87 -19.22
CA PRO A 92 6.08 -2.15 -18.67
C PRO A 92 7.14 -1.99 -17.57
N GLN A 93 8.02 -0.99 -17.69
CA GLN A 93 9.07 -0.69 -16.72
C GLN A 93 8.48 -0.25 -15.37
N ASN A 94 7.47 0.62 -15.39
CA ASN A 94 6.84 1.13 -14.18
C ASN A 94 5.93 0.09 -13.52
N ILE A 95 5.17 -0.67 -14.31
CA ILE A 95 4.40 -1.82 -13.82
C ILE A 95 5.33 -2.83 -13.12
N ASN A 96 6.42 -3.22 -13.79
CA ASN A 96 7.41 -4.14 -13.22
C ASN A 96 8.02 -3.60 -11.92
N ARG A 97 8.28 -2.30 -11.84
CA ARG A 97 8.82 -1.68 -10.63
C ARG A 97 7.84 -1.81 -9.46
N GLU A 98 6.57 -1.47 -9.66
CA GLU A 98 5.56 -1.53 -8.59
C GLU A 98 5.29 -2.98 -8.15
N LEU A 99 5.28 -3.93 -9.08
CA LEU A 99 5.16 -5.35 -8.74
C LEU A 99 6.37 -5.86 -7.95
N ASN A 100 7.59 -5.50 -8.35
CA ASN A 100 8.79 -5.88 -7.60
C ASN A 100 8.82 -5.25 -6.20
N LYS A 101 8.34 -4.01 -6.06
CA LYS A 101 8.21 -3.35 -4.75
C LYS A 101 7.22 -4.09 -3.85
N MET A 102 6.06 -4.49 -4.39
CA MET A 102 5.09 -5.32 -3.69
C MET A 102 5.67 -6.67 -3.28
N LEU A 103 6.45 -7.32 -4.15
CA LEU A 103 7.11 -8.59 -3.86
C LEU A 103 8.18 -8.45 -2.77
N ALA A 104 8.89 -7.32 -2.71
CA ALA A 104 9.86 -7.05 -1.65
C ALA A 104 9.16 -6.82 -0.29
N ALA A 105 7.97 -6.21 -0.30
CA ALA A 105 7.24 -5.85 0.91
C ALA A 105 6.32 -6.96 1.46
N ALA A 106 5.77 -7.80 0.59
CA ALA A 106 4.74 -8.76 0.95
C ALA A 106 5.25 -10.20 0.96
N LYS A 107 4.78 -10.98 1.94
CA LYS A 107 4.98 -12.43 1.94
C LYS A 107 4.10 -13.07 0.86
N ALA A 108 4.70 -13.84 -0.04
CA ALA A 108 3.98 -14.58 -1.08
C ALA A 108 2.96 -15.59 -0.50
N ARG A 109 1.97 -15.96 -1.32
CA ARG A 109 0.90 -16.91 -0.97
C ARG A 109 0.07 -16.49 0.24
N ARG A 110 -0.30 -15.20 0.31
CA ARG A 110 -1.21 -14.67 1.33
C ARG A 110 -2.41 -14.02 0.67
N SER A 111 -3.56 -14.14 1.32
CA SER A 111 -4.74 -13.35 0.98
C SER A 111 -4.47 -11.87 1.23
N MET A 112 -5.03 -11.01 0.38
CA MET A 112 -4.97 -9.56 0.51
C MET A 112 -6.30 -9.05 1.07
N ILE A 113 -6.22 -8.14 2.04
CA ILE A 113 -7.36 -7.32 2.47
C ILE A 113 -7.09 -5.93 1.92
N TYR A 114 -8.04 -5.38 1.15
CA TYR A 114 -7.92 -4.06 0.56
C TYR A 114 -8.98 -3.12 1.16
N TYR A 115 -8.53 -2.02 1.77
CA TYR A 115 -9.41 -0.98 2.29
C TYR A 115 -9.60 0.12 1.25
N THR A 116 -10.85 0.34 0.83
CA THR A 116 -11.24 1.31 -0.23
C THR A 116 -11.45 2.72 0.29
N PHE A 117 -11.35 2.94 1.60
CA PHE A 117 -11.57 4.25 2.24
C PHE A 117 -12.95 4.85 1.90
N ASN A 118 -13.99 4.01 1.98
CA ASN A 118 -15.38 4.37 1.73
C ASN A 118 -15.71 4.76 0.27
N ASP A 119 -14.90 4.31 -0.70
CA ASP A 119 -15.20 4.39 -2.12
C ASP A 119 -15.92 3.12 -2.59
N GLU A 120 -17.25 3.12 -2.47
CA GLU A 120 -18.11 1.99 -2.83
C GLU A 120 -18.06 1.67 -4.34
N LYS A 121 -17.89 2.69 -5.19
CA LYS A 121 -17.81 2.49 -6.65
C LYS A 121 -16.53 1.75 -7.01
N PHE A 122 -15.42 2.16 -6.42
CA PHE A 122 -14.14 1.48 -6.59
C PHE A 122 -14.16 0.06 -6.02
N GLU A 123 -14.80 -0.13 -4.86
CA GLU A 123 -14.99 -1.46 -4.25
C GLU A 123 -15.75 -2.41 -5.17
N ALA A 124 -16.90 -1.99 -5.69
CA ALA A 124 -17.71 -2.80 -6.59
C ALA A 124 -16.93 -3.16 -7.87
N ALA A 125 -16.19 -2.20 -8.45
CA ALA A 125 -15.36 -2.44 -9.62
C ALA A 125 -14.23 -3.46 -9.34
N MET A 126 -13.55 -3.33 -8.20
CA MET A 126 -12.49 -4.26 -7.78
C MET A 126 -13.04 -5.68 -7.59
N ASN A 127 -14.14 -5.82 -6.85
CA ASN A 127 -14.76 -7.12 -6.59
C ASN A 127 -15.24 -7.78 -7.87
N LYS A 128 -15.83 -7.03 -8.80
CA LYS A 128 -16.21 -7.52 -10.12
C LYS A 128 -14.99 -8.05 -10.88
N HIS A 129 -13.90 -7.28 -10.93
CA HIS A 129 -12.69 -7.67 -11.64
C HIS A 129 -12.05 -8.92 -11.02
N TYR A 130 -11.94 -8.98 -9.70
CA TYR A 130 -11.43 -10.14 -8.99
C TYR A 130 -12.29 -11.39 -9.22
N GLY A 131 -13.63 -11.25 -9.20
CA GLY A 131 -14.55 -12.33 -9.53
C GLY A 131 -14.34 -12.88 -10.94
N MET A 132 -14.12 -11.99 -11.93
CA MET A 132 -13.79 -12.40 -13.30
C MET A 132 -12.46 -13.16 -13.38
N LEU A 133 -11.42 -12.76 -12.63
CA LEU A 133 -10.15 -13.49 -12.59
C LEU A 133 -10.32 -14.89 -12.00
N ILE A 134 -11.07 -15.04 -10.92
CA ILE A 134 -11.35 -16.36 -10.32
C ILE A 134 -12.11 -17.25 -11.30
N GLN A 135 -13.18 -16.72 -11.92
CA GLN A 135 -14.01 -17.49 -12.86
C GLN A 135 -13.22 -18.01 -14.06
N ASN A 136 -12.21 -17.25 -14.51
CA ASN A 136 -11.37 -17.62 -15.65
C ASN A 136 -10.14 -18.48 -15.27
N ASN A 137 -10.05 -18.93 -14.01
CA ASN A 137 -8.92 -19.69 -13.45
C ASN A 137 -7.57 -19.00 -13.77
N ALA A 138 -7.58 -17.68 -13.62
CA ALA A 138 -6.52 -16.80 -14.04
C ALA A 138 -5.29 -16.96 -13.12
N THR A 139 -4.08 -16.85 -13.67
CA THR A 139 -2.83 -17.03 -12.92
C THR A 139 -1.94 -15.83 -13.13
N ILE A 140 -1.10 -15.52 -12.13
CA ILE A 140 -0.16 -14.39 -12.21
C ILE A 140 0.63 -14.44 -13.53
N GLY A 141 1.14 -15.61 -13.93
CA GLY A 141 1.90 -15.74 -15.18
C GLY A 141 1.08 -15.46 -16.45
N LYS A 142 -0.13 -16.02 -16.55
CA LYS A 142 -0.99 -15.86 -17.73
C LYS A 142 -1.53 -14.44 -17.86
N ASP A 143 -1.97 -13.84 -16.75
CA ASP A 143 -2.61 -12.52 -16.75
C ASP A 143 -1.60 -11.39 -16.80
N PHE A 144 -0.43 -11.56 -16.18
CA PHE A 144 0.67 -10.62 -16.34
C PHE A 144 1.16 -10.61 -17.80
N TYR A 145 1.27 -11.78 -18.42
CA TYR A 145 1.61 -11.90 -19.83
C TYR A 145 0.53 -11.29 -20.73
N LEU A 146 -0.76 -11.52 -20.46
CA LEU A 146 -1.86 -10.90 -21.20
C LEU A 146 -1.91 -9.38 -21.00
N PHE A 147 -1.71 -8.88 -19.79
CA PHE A 147 -1.66 -7.45 -19.49
C PHE A 147 -0.51 -6.75 -20.21
N LEU A 148 0.65 -7.41 -20.33
CA LEU A 148 1.79 -6.90 -21.08
C LEU A 148 1.65 -7.03 -22.61
N LYS A 149 0.99 -8.10 -23.11
CA LYS A 149 0.73 -8.31 -24.54
C LYS A 149 -0.44 -7.51 -25.07
N SER A 150 -1.32 -7.10 -24.18
CA SER A 150 -2.47 -6.29 -24.52
C SER A 150 -1.98 -4.91 -24.92
N ASP A 151 -1.77 -4.72 -26.21
CA ASP A 151 -1.70 -3.40 -26.85
C ASP A 151 -2.93 -2.54 -26.52
N TYR A 152 -3.94 -3.01 -25.77
CA TYR A 152 -5.15 -2.25 -25.40
C TYR A 152 -4.91 -1.01 -24.53
N ILE A 153 -3.72 -0.79 -23.96
CA ILE A 153 -3.47 0.46 -23.22
C ILE A 153 -3.18 1.63 -24.17
N TYR A 154 -2.59 1.38 -25.34
CA TYR A 154 -2.22 2.47 -26.27
C TYR A 154 -3.39 3.06 -27.06
N PRO A 155 -4.43 2.32 -27.52
CA PRO A 155 -5.57 2.92 -28.23
C PRO A 155 -6.74 3.33 -27.32
N VAL A 156 -7.05 2.57 -26.25
CA VAL A 156 -8.31 2.77 -25.49
C VAL A 156 -8.29 4.05 -24.63
N MET A 157 -7.09 4.56 -24.29
CA MET A 157 -6.91 5.85 -23.60
C MET A 157 -6.77 7.05 -24.56
N PHE A 158 -6.67 6.81 -25.88
CA PHE A 158 -6.45 7.85 -26.89
C PHE A 158 -7.68 8.14 -27.78
N GLU A 159 -8.76 7.36 -27.68
CA GLU A 159 -10.01 7.58 -28.45
C GLU A 159 -11.09 8.41 -27.73
N ARG A 160 -10.71 9.25 -26.76
CA ARG A 160 -11.61 10.30 -26.24
C ARG A 160 -10.87 11.63 -26.07
N ASN A 161 -10.62 12.27 -27.21
CA ASN A 161 -10.67 13.72 -27.35
C ASN A 161 -11.65 14.04 -28.48
#